data_AF-A0A7V4WFB3-F1
#
_entry.id   AF-A0A7V4WFB3-F1
#
_cell.length_a   1.000
_cell.length_b   1.000
_cell.length_c   1.000
_cell.angle_alpha   90.00
_cell.angle_beta   90.00
_cell.angle_gamma   90.00
#
_symmetry.space_group_name_H-M   'P 1'
#
loop_
_entity.id
_entity.type
_entity.pdbx_description
1 polymer ?
#
loop_
_entity_poly.entity_id
_entity_poly.type
_entity_poly.pdbx_seq_one_letter_code
_entity_poly.pdbx_strand_id
1 'polypeptide(L)'
;MLSKIKSAVSRMVEKIIGAKMKFFPLKTAIFCLLFTPILYIATLSVYQKYVNNHYLQAIENIFIGDTSILLEGRVPIDEQIAKNIYTFLKTDWMVQYIGLDLKVFVTTHKGKLIYPTFINADAFANSLPVNSDFEGIAKQNFEILNDDLTVSVEINLNHGSNLANLILLVYFSVAILIFLIYYNVGSLKASHDTKAKKALIDNLQKEEQAHQLIL
;
A
#
# COMPACT_ATOMS: atom_id res chain seq x y z
N MET A 1 -20.15 -15.23 -8.33
CA MET A 1 -19.10 -14.44 -9.02
C MET A 1 -17.70 -15.00 -8.77
N LEU A 2 -17.30 -15.22 -7.51
CA LEU A 2 -16.01 -15.83 -7.11
C LEU A 2 -15.70 -17.21 -7.75
N SER A 3 -16.71 -18.07 -7.92
CA SER A 3 -16.54 -19.40 -8.56
C SER A 3 -16.15 -19.31 -10.04
N LYS A 4 -16.70 -18.35 -10.80
CA LYS A 4 -16.33 -18.13 -12.21
C LYS A 4 -14.91 -17.59 -12.33
N ILE A 5 -14.49 -16.72 -11.42
CA ILE A 5 -13.12 -16.18 -11.37
C ILE A 5 -12.14 -17.30 -11.04
N LYS A 6 -12.43 -18.14 -10.04
CA LYS A 6 -11.57 -19.28 -9.66
C LYS A 6 -11.42 -20.30 -10.80
N SER A 7 -12.50 -20.58 -11.53
CA SER A 7 -12.49 -21.45 -12.72
C SER A 7 -11.70 -20.86 -13.90
N ALA A 8 -11.78 -19.55 -14.11
CA ALA A 8 -11.02 -18.86 -15.15
C ALA A 8 -9.52 -18.84 -14.82
N VAL A 9 -9.17 -18.55 -13.56
CA VAL A 9 -7.79 -18.57 -13.07
C VAL A 9 -7.21 -19.97 -13.14
N SER A 10 -7.95 -21.01 -12.73
CA SER A 10 -7.48 -22.39 -12.80
C SER A 10 -7.20 -22.85 -14.24
N ARG A 11 -8.10 -22.55 -15.18
CA ARG A 11 -7.90 -22.88 -16.60
C ARG A 11 -6.74 -22.09 -17.23
N MET A 12 -6.53 -20.86 -16.77
CA MET A 12 -5.39 -20.05 -17.21
C MET A 12 -4.07 -20.65 -16.68
N VAL A 13 -4.01 -21.02 -15.41
CA VAL A 13 -2.85 -21.67 -14.78
C VAL A 13 -2.54 -23.03 -15.42
N GLU A 14 -3.54 -23.85 -15.71
CA GLU A 14 -3.37 -25.15 -16.32
C GLU A 14 -2.85 -25.06 -17.77
N LYS A 15 -3.32 -24.05 -18.52
CA LYS A 15 -2.82 -23.72 -19.86
C LYS A 15 -1.37 -23.20 -19.85
N ILE A 16 -0.97 -22.54 -18.76
CA ILE A 16 0.40 -22.06 -18.54
C ILE A 16 1.34 -23.23 -18.21
N ILE A 17 0.91 -24.18 -17.37
CA ILE A 17 1.72 -25.34 -16.96
C ILE A 17 1.83 -26.37 -18.10
N GLY A 18 0.80 -26.49 -18.95
CA GLY A 18 0.78 -27.43 -20.08
C GLY A 18 1.63 -27.04 -21.30
N ALA A 19 2.16 -25.82 -21.37
CA ALA A 19 2.99 -25.37 -22.49
C ALA A 19 4.42 -25.91 -22.35
N LYS A 20 4.75 -26.96 -23.11
CA LYS A 20 6.08 -27.59 -23.15
C LYS A 20 7.20 -26.58 -23.44
N MET A 21 8.20 -26.60 -22.56
CA MET A 21 9.40 -25.76 -22.51
C MET A 21 10.32 -25.94 -23.72
N LYS A 22 10.55 -24.88 -24.52
CA LYS A 22 11.74 -24.78 -25.40
C LYS A 22 12.40 -23.40 -25.52
N PHE A 23 11.79 -22.32 -25.04
CA PHE A 23 12.43 -21.01 -25.02
C PHE A 23 12.12 -20.32 -23.68
N PHE A 24 13.04 -20.45 -22.73
CA PHE A 24 12.97 -19.74 -21.45
C PHE A 24 13.70 -18.40 -21.63
N PRO A 25 13.01 -17.24 -21.62
CA PRO A 25 13.68 -15.94 -21.69
C PRO A 25 14.31 -15.63 -20.31
N LEU A 26 15.38 -16.36 -19.99
CA LEU A 26 16.07 -16.33 -18.69
C LEU A 26 16.47 -14.90 -18.29
N LYS A 27 16.92 -14.09 -19.26
CA LYS A 27 17.30 -12.69 -19.05
C LYS A 27 16.13 -11.83 -18.56
N THR A 28 14.95 -12.01 -19.16
CA THR A 28 13.73 -11.28 -18.78
C THR A 28 13.22 -11.74 -17.41
N ALA A 29 13.31 -13.03 -17.11
CA ALA A 29 12.96 -13.58 -15.81
C ALA A 29 13.85 -13.02 -14.69
N ILE A 30 15.18 -12.99 -14.90
CA ILE A 30 16.14 -12.45 -13.94
C ILE A 30 15.91 -10.96 -13.71
N PHE A 31 15.72 -10.18 -14.79
CA PHE A 31 15.42 -8.76 -14.66
C PHE A 31 14.13 -8.52 -13.88
N CYS A 32 13.06 -9.25 -14.18
CA CYS A 32 11.79 -9.12 -13.50
C CYS A 32 11.89 -9.51 -12.01
N LEU A 33 12.66 -10.56 -11.70
CA LEU A 33 12.87 -11.03 -10.33
C LEU A 33 13.68 -10.05 -9.48
N LEU A 34 14.65 -9.35 -10.06
CA LEU A 34 15.47 -8.36 -9.35
C LEU A 34 14.83 -6.97 -9.33
N PHE A 35 14.12 -6.58 -10.39
CA PHE A 35 13.52 -5.26 -10.52
C PHE A 35 12.30 -5.08 -9.61
N THR A 36 11.47 -6.12 -9.49
CA THR A 36 10.25 -6.10 -8.65
C THR A 36 10.53 -5.71 -7.18
N PRO A 37 11.48 -6.33 -6.46
CA PRO A 37 11.75 -5.97 -5.07
C PRO A 37 12.33 -4.55 -4.92
N ILE A 38 13.17 -4.11 -5.87
CA ILE A 38 13.74 -2.76 -5.84
C ILE A 38 12.63 -1.71 -6.01
N LEU A 39 11.76 -1.90 -7.00
CA LEU A 39 10.66 -0.98 -7.25
C LEU A 39 9.66 -0.97 -6.10
N TYR A 40 9.41 -2.13 -5.48
CA TYR A 40 8.57 -2.26 -4.30
C TYR A 40 9.09 -1.40 -3.13
N ILE A 41 10.38 -1.54 -2.77
CA ILE A 41 10.98 -0.78 -1.67
C ILE A 41 10.90 0.73 -1.95
N ALA A 42 11.28 1.15 -3.16
CA ALA A 42 11.23 2.56 -3.56
C ALA A 42 9.80 3.13 -3.50
N THR A 43 8.82 2.38 -4.01
CA THR A 43 7.41 2.78 -3.98
C THR A 43 6.92 2.91 -2.55
N LEU A 44 7.27 1.96 -1.68
CA LEU A 44 6.85 1.97 -0.28
C LEU A 44 7.39 3.21 0.45
N SER A 45 8.66 3.55 0.26
CA SER A 45 9.27 4.74 0.89
C SER A 45 8.64 6.04 0.41
N VAL A 46 8.38 6.17 -0.90
CA VAL A 46 7.72 7.36 -1.45
C VAL A 46 6.29 7.48 -0.95
N TYR A 47 5.55 6.36 -0.95
CA TYR A 47 4.18 6.33 -0.47
C TYR A 47 4.09 6.68 1.01
N GLN A 48 4.97 6.12 1.86
CA GLN A 48 5.04 6.45 3.27
C GLN A 48 5.22 7.95 3.50
N LYS A 49 6.15 8.59 2.78
CA LYS A 49 6.38 10.03 2.91
C LYS A 49 5.19 10.86 2.43
N TYR A 50 4.58 10.47 1.31
CA TYR A 50 3.42 11.17 0.77
C TYR A 50 2.22 11.11 1.71
N VAL A 51 1.88 9.92 2.21
CA VAL A 51 0.77 9.75 3.13
C VAL A 51 1.07 10.47 4.46
N ASN A 52 2.31 10.46 4.94
CA ASN A 52 2.65 11.16 6.19
C ASN A 52 2.36 12.66 6.06
N ASN A 53 2.88 13.30 5.01
CA ASN A 53 2.62 14.72 4.76
C ASN A 53 1.12 15.02 4.59
N HIS A 54 0.37 14.15 3.92
CA HIS A 54 -1.07 14.33 3.73
C HIS A 54 -1.83 14.32 5.07
N TYR A 55 -1.53 13.34 5.93
CA TYR A 55 -2.17 13.22 7.24
C TYR A 55 -1.73 14.30 8.22
N LEU A 56 -0.46 14.72 8.16
CA LEU A 56 0.04 15.85 8.94
C LEU A 56 -0.76 17.12 8.62
N GLN A 57 -0.90 17.47 7.34
CA GLN A 57 -1.69 18.64 6.93
C GLN A 57 -3.17 18.50 7.28
N ALA A 58 -3.75 17.30 7.12
CA ALA A 58 -5.14 17.07 7.48
C ALA A 58 -5.39 17.25 8.99
N ILE A 59 -4.48 16.74 9.83
CA ILE A 59 -4.58 16.86 11.28
C ILE A 59 -4.36 18.31 11.70
N GLU A 60 -3.35 19.02 11.17
CA GLU A 60 -3.14 20.45 11.44
C GLU A 60 -4.38 21.30 11.16
N ASN A 61 -5.08 21.03 10.05
CA ASN A 61 -6.30 21.75 9.70
C ASN A 61 -7.49 21.46 10.63
N ILE A 62 -7.61 20.22 11.13
CA ILE A 62 -8.71 19.80 12.02
C ILE A 62 -8.43 20.16 13.48
N PHE A 63 -7.16 20.31 13.83
CA PHE A 63 -6.67 20.59 15.17
C PHE A 63 -7.10 21.96 15.70
N ILE A 64 -7.05 23.01 14.86
CA ILE A 64 -7.25 24.40 15.32
C ILE A 64 -8.72 24.72 15.61
N GLY A 65 -9.67 24.02 15.00
CA GLY A 65 -11.10 24.02 15.40
C GLY A 65 -11.72 25.38 15.71
N ASP A 66 -12.75 25.38 16.58
CA ASP A 66 -13.35 26.60 17.14
C ASP A 66 -12.59 27.00 18.41
N THR A 67 -11.74 28.03 18.32
CA THR A 67 -10.94 28.51 19.44
C THR A 67 -11.76 29.16 20.54
N SER A 68 -13.02 29.56 20.27
CA SER A 68 -13.89 30.25 21.22
C SER A 68 -14.16 29.38 22.45
N ILE A 69 -14.54 28.12 22.24
CA ILE A 69 -14.87 27.16 23.32
C ILE A 69 -13.67 26.82 24.21
N LEU A 70 -12.44 26.93 23.66
CA LEU A 70 -11.19 26.70 24.39
C LEU A 70 -10.85 27.90 25.28
N LEU A 71 -11.05 29.12 24.76
CA LEU A 71 -10.78 30.37 25.49
C LEU A 71 -11.78 30.65 26.60
N GLU A 72 -13.00 30.12 26.49
CA GLU A 72 -14.00 30.18 27.56
C GLU A 72 -13.80 29.07 28.62
N GLY A 73 -12.80 28.20 28.45
CA GLY A 73 -12.48 27.12 29.39
C GLY A 73 -13.55 26.03 29.47
N ARG A 74 -14.47 25.96 28.51
CA ARG A 74 -15.58 25.00 28.50
C ARG A 74 -15.12 23.56 28.35
N VAL A 75 -14.00 23.36 27.66
CA VAL A 75 -13.36 22.07 27.43
C VAL A 75 -11.85 22.28 27.50
N PRO A 76 -11.09 21.38 28.15
CA PRO A 76 -9.64 21.45 28.13
C PRO A 76 -9.11 21.07 26.74
N ILE A 77 -8.01 21.70 26.34
CA ILE A 77 -7.49 21.63 24.97
C ILE A 77 -7.04 20.22 24.57
N ASP A 78 -6.47 19.45 25.50
CA ASP A 78 -6.06 18.06 25.31
C ASP A 78 -7.24 17.15 24.97
N GLU A 79 -8.38 17.33 25.62
CA GLU A 79 -9.61 16.61 25.30
C GLU A 79 -10.13 16.98 23.90
N GLN A 80 -10.24 18.27 23.59
CA GLN A 80 -10.73 18.70 22.28
C GLN A 80 -9.86 18.15 21.13
N ILE A 81 -8.54 18.17 21.32
CA ILE A 81 -7.57 17.59 20.38
C ILE A 81 -7.77 16.09 20.23
N ALA A 82 -7.85 15.36 21.34
CA ALA A 82 -8.02 13.91 21.33
C ALA A 82 -9.32 13.50 20.62
N LYS A 83 -10.42 14.20 20.88
CA LYS A 83 -11.73 13.95 20.24
C LYS A 83 -11.69 14.20 18.74
N ASN A 84 -11.06 15.29 18.31
CA ASN A 84 -10.95 15.66 16.91
C ASN A 84 -10.12 14.62 16.14
N ILE A 85 -8.95 14.25 16.67
CA ILE A 85 -8.09 13.21 16.09
C ILE A 85 -8.83 11.86 16.05
N TYR A 86 -9.45 11.44 17.15
CA TYR A 86 -10.20 10.17 17.19
C TYR A 86 -11.32 10.13 16.15
N THR A 87 -12.10 11.21 16.04
CA THR A 87 -13.21 11.31 15.07
C THR A 87 -12.71 11.26 13.63
N PHE A 88 -11.60 11.94 13.34
CA PHE A 88 -10.95 11.90 12.03
C PHE A 88 -10.49 10.48 11.67
N LEU A 89 -9.76 9.81 12.56
CA LEU A 89 -9.24 8.45 12.32
C LEU A 89 -10.33 7.38 12.23
N LYS A 90 -11.46 7.58 12.94
CA LYS A 90 -12.61 6.69 12.87
C LYS A 90 -13.39 6.85 11.56
N THR A 91 -13.41 8.06 11.01
CA THR A 91 -14.13 8.35 9.76
C THR A 91 -13.29 8.01 8.53
N ASP A 92 -11.96 8.02 8.67
CA ASP A 92 -11.06 7.78 7.54
C ASP A 92 -11.11 6.33 7.04
N TRP A 93 -11.40 6.19 5.74
CA TRP A 93 -11.57 4.90 5.09
C TRP A 93 -10.26 4.10 4.96
N MET A 94 -9.10 4.76 4.84
CA MET A 94 -7.80 4.07 4.75
C MET A 94 -7.40 3.50 6.12
N VAL A 95 -7.65 4.24 7.19
CA VAL A 95 -7.40 3.73 8.55
C VAL A 95 -8.33 2.55 8.84
N GLN A 96 -9.62 2.66 8.53
CA GLN A 96 -10.61 1.63 8.85
C GLN A 96 -10.53 0.36 7.98
N TYR A 97 -10.42 0.49 6.66
CA TYR A 97 -10.53 -0.66 5.74
C TYR A 97 -9.18 -1.22 5.29
N ILE A 98 -8.19 -0.34 5.11
CA ILE A 98 -6.87 -0.73 4.61
C ILE A 98 -5.94 -1.13 5.78
N GLY A 99 -6.29 -0.74 7.01
CA GLY A 99 -5.53 -1.08 8.21
C GLY A 99 -4.22 -0.30 8.29
N LEU A 100 -4.26 0.99 7.95
CA LEU A 100 -3.12 1.89 8.08
C LEU A 100 -2.82 2.12 9.57
N ASP A 101 -1.65 1.68 10.04
CA ASP A 101 -1.18 1.94 11.41
C ASP A 101 -0.61 3.36 11.50
N LEU A 102 -1.47 4.30 11.89
CA LEU A 102 -1.14 5.71 12.08
C LEU A 102 -0.93 6.02 13.56
N LYS A 103 0.25 6.51 13.91
CA LYS A 103 0.54 7.09 15.23
C LYS A 103 0.61 8.61 15.09
N VAL A 104 -0.18 9.30 15.90
CA VAL A 104 -0.24 10.77 15.90
C VAL A 104 0.29 11.24 17.24
N PHE A 105 1.22 12.20 17.19
CA PHE A 105 1.79 12.84 18.36
C PHE A 105 1.57 14.35 18.25
N VAL A 106 1.02 14.95 19.29
CA VAL A 106 0.92 16.41 19.39
C VAL A 106 1.77 16.85 20.55
N THR A 107 2.69 17.77 20.29
CA THR A 107 3.62 18.32 21.28
C THR A 107 3.62 19.84 21.23
N THR A 108 3.78 20.50 22.37
CA THR A 108 4.07 21.95 22.37
C THR A 108 5.51 22.20 21.93
N HIS A 109 5.84 23.44 21.52
CA HIS A 109 7.23 23.83 21.23
C HIS A 109 8.18 23.55 22.42
N LYS A 110 7.68 23.61 23.66
CA LYS A 110 8.42 23.26 24.88
C LYS A 110 8.61 21.75 25.09
N GLY A 111 8.21 20.91 24.13
CA GLY A 111 8.34 19.45 24.18
C GLY A 111 7.32 18.75 25.08
N LYS A 112 6.26 19.45 25.52
CA LYS A 112 5.20 18.83 26.33
C LYS A 112 4.29 18.01 25.41
N LEU A 113 4.17 16.71 25.68
CA LEU A 113 3.25 15.83 24.97
C LEU A 113 1.80 16.16 25.37
N ILE A 114 0.98 16.54 24.38
CA ILE A 114 -0.44 16.85 24.52
C ILE A 114 -1.31 15.68 24.06
N TYR A 115 -0.87 14.92 23.06
CA TYR A 115 -1.55 13.71 22.58
C TYR A 115 -0.50 12.67 22.15
N PRO A 116 -0.71 11.37 22.43
CA PRO A 116 -1.88 10.76 23.07
C PRO A 116 -1.90 10.98 24.59
N THR A 117 -3.06 11.37 25.12
CA THR A 117 -3.31 11.37 26.56
C THR A 117 -3.68 9.94 26.98
N PHE A 118 -3.06 9.41 28.04
CA PHE A 118 -3.27 8.05 28.56
C PHE A 118 -4.67 7.81 29.18
N ILE A 119 -5.69 8.53 28.75
CA ILE A 119 -7.05 8.38 29.24
C ILE A 119 -7.76 7.38 28.32
N ASN A 120 -8.15 6.24 28.89
CA ASN A 120 -8.93 5.21 28.21
C ASN A 120 -10.10 5.86 27.45
N ALA A 121 -10.24 5.56 26.16
CA ALA A 121 -11.27 6.15 25.29
C ALA A 121 -12.71 5.99 25.87
N ASP A 122 -12.92 5.03 26.76
CA ASP A 122 -14.18 4.75 27.44
C ASP A 122 -14.46 5.71 28.63
N ALA A 123 -13.41 6.28 29.23
CA ALA A 123 -13.52 7.31 30.25
C ALA A 123 -13.86 8.69 29.65
N PHE A 124 -13.44 8.91 28.39
CA PHE A 124 -13.62 10.16 27.64
C PHE A 124 -15.09 10.54 27.40
N ALA A 125 -15.98 9.55 27.30
CA ALA A 125 -17.42 9.78 27.12
C ALA A 125 -18.16 10.14 28.43
N ASN A 126 -17.53 9.88 29.60
CA ASN A 126 -18.20 9.92 30.90
C ASN A 126 -17.61 10.94 31.88
N SER A 127 -16.50 11.59 31.57
CA SER A 127 -15.86 12.59 32.42
C SER A 127 -16.18 14.02 31.97
N LEU A 128 -17.42 14.46 32.15
CA LEU A 128 -17.67 15.90 32.27
C LEU A 128 -17.16 16.34 33.66
N PRO A 129 -16.26 17.33 33.77
CA PRO A 129 -15.84 17.83 35.07
C PRO A 129 -17.03 18.46 35.80
N VAL A 130 -17.48 17.84 36.89
CA VAL A 130 -18.59 18.28 37.75
C VAL A 130 -18.19 19.46 38.68
N ASN A 131 -17.07 20.12 38.42
CA ASN A 131 -16.67 21.34 39.11
C ASN A 131 -15.70 22.13 38.22
N SER A 132 -16.23 23.06 37.46
CA SER A 132 -15.51 23.74 36.40
C SER A 132 -14.93 25.06 36.90
N ASP A 133 -13.67 25.01 37.32
CA ASP A 133 -12.77 26.16 37.30
C ASP A 133 -12.51 26.57 35.85
N PHE A 134 -13.54 27.17 35.23
CA PHE A 134 -13.50 27.61 33.83
C PHE A 134 -12.38 28.63 33.60
N GLU A 135 -12.10 29.47 34.60
CA GLU A 135 -11.02 30.45 34.54
C GLU A 135 -9.65 29.77 34.52
N GLY A 136 -9.44 28.77 35.39
CA GLY A 136 -8.23 27.96 35.40
C GLY A 136 -8.02 27.17 34.10
N ILE A 137 -9.07 26.56 33.55
CA ILE A 137 -9.02 25.81 32.28
C ILE A 137 -8.76 26.76 31.11
N ALA A 138 -9.43 27.92 31.06
CA ALA A 138 -9.21 28.94 30.04
C ALA A 138 -7.76 29.45 30.05
N LYS A 139 -7.21 29.72 31.25
CA LYS A 139 -5.82 30.12 31.42
C LYS A 139 -4.85 29.03 30.93
N GLN A 140 -5.08 27.79 31.30
CA GLN A 140 -4.25 26.66 30.86
C GLN A 140 -4.31 26.47 29.35
N ASN A 141 -5.51 26.58 28.75
CA ASN A 141 -5.69 26.50 27.31
C ASN A 141 -4.96 27.63 26.59
N PHE A 142 -5.06 28.86 27.11
CA PHE A 142 -4.36 30.02 26.56
C PHE A 142 -2.83 29.85 26.61
N GLU A 143 -2.29 29.36 27.73
CA GLU A 143 -0.85 29.06 27.85
C GLU A 143 -0.39 28.01 26.83
N ILE A 144 -1.19 26.97 26.58
CA ILE A 144 -0.86 25.91 25.60
C ILE A 144 -0.98 26.42 24.15
N LEU A 145 -1.99 27.23 23.84
CA LEU A 145 -2.17 27.84 22.53
C LEU A 145 -1.05 28.84 22.20
N ASN A 146 -0.61 29.60 23.21
CA ASN A 146 0.47 30.58 23.05
C ASN A 146 1.86 29.93 22.90
N ASP A 147 1.99 28.65 23.26
CA ASP A 147 3.25 27.91 23.19
C ASP A 147 3.54 27.27 21.82
N ASP A 148 2.76 27.57 20.79
CA ASP A 148 2.76 26.97 19.44
C ASP A 148 2.75 25.43 19.45
N LEU A 149 1.77 24.84 18.76
CA LEU A 149 1.53 23.40 18.78
C LEU A 149 2.15 22.76 17.55
N THR A 150 3.10 21.85 17.77
CA THR A 150 3.76 21.08 16.72
C THR A 150 3.11 19.71 16.61
N VAL A 151 2.56 19.41 15.43
CA VAL A 151 1.94 18.12 15.13
C VAL A 151 2.96 17.23 14.42
N SER A 152 3.24 16.06 14.99
CA SER A 152 4.07 15.03 14.37
C SER A 152 3.24 13.80 14.09
N VAL A 153 3.22 13.36 12.83
CA VAL A 153 2.52 12.15 12.42
C VAL A 153 3.55 11.10 12.03
N GLU A 154 3.42 9.90 12.58
CA GLU A 154 4.26 8.75 12.27
C GLU A 154 3.39 7.63 11.70
N ILE A 155 3.60 7.30 10.42
CA ILE A 155 2.98 6.14 9.81
C ILE A 155 3.91 4.96 9.95
N ASN A 156 3.43 3.91 10.61
CA ASN A 156 4.16 2.68 10.78
C ASN A 156 3.85 1.73 9.61
N LEU A 157 4.48 1.99 8.47
CA LEU A 157 4.45 1.12 7.30
C LEU A 157 5.50 0.02 7.43
N ASN A 158 5.36 -0.83 8.46
CA ASN A 158 6.27 -1.96 8.62
C ASN A 158 6.06 -2.99 7.49
N HIS A 159 7.15 -3.63 7.08
CA HIS A 159 7.13 -4.74 6.14
C HIS A 159 6.33 -5.90 6.76
N GLY A 160 5.14 -6.18 6.21
CA GLY A 160 4.19 -7.14 6.77
C GLY A 160 2.82 -6.56 7.13
N SER A 161 2.65 -5.24 7.09
CA SER A 161 1.32 -4.62 7.13
C SER A 161 0.46 -5.09 5.95
N ASN A 162 -0.87 -5.12 6.13
CA ASN A 162 -1.80 -5.56 5.09
C ASN A 162 -1.63 -4.75 3.79
N LEU A 163 -1.39 -3.45 3.90
CA LEU A 163 -1.11 -2.59 2.75
C LEU A 163 0.22 -2.94 2.06
N ALA A 164 1.30 -3.14 2.82
CA ALA A 164 2.58 -3.54 2.25
C ALA A 164 2.47 -4.89 1.49
N ASN A 165 1.76 -5.86 2.07
CA ASN A 165 1.49 -7.15 1.43
C ASN A 165 0.63 -7.02 0.17
N LEU A 166 -0.37 -6.12 0.18
CA LEU A 166 -1.22 -5.85 -0.99
C LEU A 166 -0.42 -5.22 -2.12
N ILE A 167 0.43 -4.23 -1.82
CA ILE A 167 1.33 -3.60 -2.80
C ILE A 167 2.27 -4.67 -3.38
N LEU A 168 2.86 -5.52 -2.54
CA LEU A 168 3.72 -6.60 -2.98
C LEU A 168 2.99 -7.58 -3.91
N LEU A 169 1.75 -7.96 -3.57
CA LEU A 169 0.94 -8.85 -4.39
C LEU A 169 0.62 -8.26 -5.76
N VAL A 170 0.30 -6.97 -5.83
CA VAL A 170 0.07 -6.26 -7.10
C VAL A 170 1.34 -6.30 -7.96
N TYR A 171 2.49 -5.96 -7.37
CA TYR A 171 3.76 -5.99 -8.08
C TYR A 171 4.13 -7.38 -8.59
N PHE A 172 3.96 -8.41 -7.76
CA PHE A 172 4.21 -9.79 -8.16
C PHE A 172 3.24 -10.25 -9.26
N SER A 173 1.99 -9.83 -9.19
CA SER A 173 0.98 -10.13 -10.22
C SER A 173 1.33 -9.48 -11.56
N VAL A 174 1.78 -8.23 -11.56
CA VAL A 174 2.24 -7.52 -12.77
C VAL A 174 3.48 -8.20 -13.35
N ALA A 175 4.44 -8.56 -12.51
CA ALA A 175 5.65 -9.28 -12.91
C ALA A 175 5.31 -10.62 -13.60
N ILE A 176 4.44 -11.43 -12.99
CA ILE A 176 3.95 -12.67 -13.59
C ILE A 176 3.25 -12.39 -14.92
N LEU A 177 2.38 -11.38 -14.98
CA LEU A 177 1.62 -11.07 -16.19
C LEU A 177 2.53 -10.66 -17.35
N ILE A 178 3.54 -9.83 -17.10
CA ILE A 178 4.57 -9.47 -18.08
C ILE A 178 5.32 -10.72 -18.55
N PHE A 179 5.74 -11.57 -17.60
CA PHE A 179 6.43 -12.82 -17.91
C PHE A 179 5.57 -13.74 -18.80
N LEU A 180 4.27 -13.85 -18.51
CA LEU A 180 3.33 -14.66 -19.29
C LEU A 180 3.13 -14.12 -20.70
N ILE A 181 3.04 -12.81 -20.89
CA ILE A 181 2.92 -12.19 -22.22
C ILE A 181 4.16 -12.53 -23.06
N TYR A 182 5.36 -12.28 -22.51
CA TYR A 182 6.61 -12.55 -23.20
C TYR A 182 6.80 -14.03 -23.51
N TYR A 183 6.43 -14.92 -22.57
CA TYR A 183 6.48 -16.36 -22.77
C TYR A 183 5.54 -16.81 -23.90
N ASN A 184 4.29 -16.32 -23.91
CA ASN A 184 3.31 -16.68 -24.94
C ASN A 184 3.75 -16.21 -26.34
N VAL A 185 4.25 -14.97 -26.45
CA VAL A 185 4.76 -14.43 -27.72
C VAL A 185 6.00 -15.20 -28.19
N GLY A 186 6.91 -15.53 -27.27
CA GLY A 186 8.12 -16.29 -27.58
C GLY A 186 7.86 -17.73 -28.02
N SER A 187 6.92 -18.43 -27.38
CA SER A 187 6.60 -19.83 -27.71
C SER A 187 5.88 -19.96 -29.06
N LEU A 188 5.05 -18.97 -29.42
CA LEU A 188 4.40 -18.89 -30.73
C LEU A 188 5.43 -18.73 -31.85
N LYS A 189 6.40 -17.83 -31.67
CA LYS A 189 7.46 -17.61 -32.67
C LYS A 189 8.39 -18.83 -32.81
N ALA A 190 8.76 -19.47 -31.71
CA ALA A 190 9.55 -20.70 -31.73
C ALA A 190 8.82 -21.88 -32.40
N SER A 191 7.50 -21.98 -32.26
CA SER A 191 6.71 -23.02 -32.93
C SER A 191 6.69 -22.84 -34.45
N HIS A 192 6.66 -21.58 -34.93
CA HIS A 192 6.78 -21.29 -36.36
C HIS A 192 8.14 -21.68 -36.93
N ASP A 193 9.23 -21.30 -36.25
CA ASP A 193 10.59 -21.63 -36.70
C ASP A 193 10.85 -23.14 -36.68
N THR A 194 10.28 -23.86 -35.69
CA THR A 194 10.42 -25.31 -35.61
C THR A 194 9.66 -26.01 -36.73
N LYS A 195 8.45 -25.53 -37.09
CA LYS A 195 7.69 -26.05 -38.23
C LYS A 195 8.40 -25.79 -39.56
N ALA A 196 8.95 -24.60 -39.74
CA ALA A 196 9.70 -24.24 -40.94
C ALA A 196 10.95 -25.11 -41.12
N LYS A 197 11.74 -25.31 -40.04
CA LYS A 197 12.90 -26.21 -40.06
C LYS A 197 12.52 -27.66 -40.34
N LYS A 198 11.42 -28.14 -39.78
CA LYS A 198 10.96 -29.52 -39.99
C LYS A 198 10.48 -29.74 -41.43
N ALA A 199 9.79 -28.75 -42.02
CA ALA A 199 9.39 -28.80 -43.42
C ALA A 199 10.59 -28.82 -44.38
N LEU A 200 11.67 -28.10 -44.06
CA LEU A 200 12.92 -28.15 -44.83
C LEU A 200 13.58 -29.54 -44.75
N ILE A 201 13.67 -30.13 -43.54
CA ILE A 201 14.24 -31.48 -43.36
C ILE A 201 13.41 -32.53 -44.12
N ASP A 202 12.09 -32.47 -44.03
CA ASP A 202 11.20 -33.41 -44.73
C ASP A 202 11.34 -33.29 -46.26
N ASN A 203 11.51 -32.07 -46.80
CA ASN A 203 11.76 -31.87 -48.23
C ASN A 203 13.12 -32.45 -48.65
N LEU A 204 14.19 -32.19 -47.89
CA LEU A 204 15.52 -32.71 -48.18
C LEU A 204 15.57 -34.24 -48.13
N GLN A 205 14.87 -34.87 -47.16
CA GLN A 205 14.78 -36.33 -47.10
C GLN A 205 14.03 -36.92 -48.30
N LYS A 206 12.99 -36.23 -48.80
CA LYS A 206 12.28 -36.67 -50.02
C LYS A 206 13.15 -36.58 -51.26
N GLU A 207 13.93 -35.52 -51.40
CA GLU A 207 14.91 -35.39 -52.50
C GLU A 207 15.98 -36.48 -52.42
N GLU A 208 16.51 -36.76 -51.23
CA GLU A 208 17.51 -37.82 -51.03
C GLU A 208 16.95 -39.21 -51.39
N GLN A 209 15.73 -39.52 -50.96
CA GLN A 209 15.04 -40.78 -51.32
C GLN A 209 14.76 -40.88 -52.83
N ALA A 210 14.38 -39.77 -53.47
CA ALA A 210 14.18 -39.74 -54.91
C ALA A 210 15.50 -39.99 -55.67
N HIS A 211 16.61 -39.44 -55.19
CA HIS A 211 17.92 -39.70 -55.77
C HIS A 211 18.40 -41.15 -55.59
N GLN A 212 18.12 -41.78 -54.44
CA GLN A 212 18.46 -43.18 -54.19
C GLN A 212 17.65 -44.18 -55.04
N LEU A 213 16.48 -43.79 -55.54
CA LEU A 213 15.65 -44.64 -56.41
C LEU A 213 16.04 -44.55 -57.90
N ILE A 214 16.86 -43.57 -58.28
CA ILE A 214 17.29 -43.33 -59.66
C ILE A 214 18.67 -43.95 -59.95
N LEU A 215 19.44 -44.28 -58.90
CA LEU A 215 20.73 -44.98 -58.96
C LEU A 215 20.57 -46.50 -58.79
#